data_AF-A0A5R8LUE7-F1
#
_entry.id   AF-A0A5R8LUE7-F1
#
_cell.length_a   1.000
_cell.length_b   1.000
_cell.length_c   1.000
_cell.angle_alpha   90.00
_cell.angle_beta   90.00
_cell.angle_gamma   90.00
#
_symmetry.space_group_name_H-M   'P 1'
#
loop_
_entity.id
_entity.type
_entity.pdbx_description
1 polymer ?
#
loop_
_entity_poly.entity_id
_entity_poly.type
_entity_poly.pdbx_seq_one_letter_code
_entity_poly.pdbx_strand_id
1 'polypeptide(L)' 'MAKFSKDTKLSELLADKRYMKVVDKYVAGASTNPGVVMVKNLSLEQLIAIPQVHSDEASMNKLIDELNETFG' A
#
# COMPACT_ATOMS: atom_id res chain seq x y z
N MET A 1 14.44 3.05 13.09
CA MET A 1 14.46 2.71 11.65
C MET A 1 13.03 2.63 11.20
N ALA A 2 12.67 3.20 10.04
CA ALA A 2 11.31 3.11 9.53
C ALA A 2 10.97 1.64 9.25
N LYS A 3 9.81 1.19 9.74
CA LYS A 3 9.36 -0.20 9.59
C LYS A 3 8.82 -0.47 8.18
N PHE A 4 8.21 0.55 7.57
CA PHE A 4 7.66 0.51 6.22
C PHE A 4 8.43 1.48 5.31
N SER A 5 8.57 1.12 4.04
CA SER A 5 9.27 1.91 3.03
C SER A 5 8.65 1.73 1.64
N LYS A 6 9.22 2.41 0.64
CA LYS A 6 8.84 2.25 -0.78
C LYS A 6 8.98 0.81 -1.29
N ASP A 7 9.88 0.03 -0.68
CA ASP A 7 10.16 -1.36 -1.02
C ASP A 7 9.21 -2.36 -0.34
N THR A 8 8.43 -1.91 0.65
CA THR A 8 7.43 -2.77 1.32
C THR A 8 6.47 -3.34 0.29
N LYS A 9 6.32 -4.67 0.29
CA LYS A 9 5.38 -5.34 -0.63
C LYS A 9 3.96 -5.19 -0.12
N LEU A 10 3.01 -5.05 -1.04
CA LEU A 10 1.59 -5.01 -0.69
C LEU A 10 1.14 -6.26 0.08
N SER A 11 1.71 -7.42 -0.22
CA SER A 11 1.46 -8.69 0.49
C SER A 11 1.82 -8.65 1.98
N GLU A 12 2.83 -7.88 2.37
CA GLU A 12 3.20 -7.68 3.77
C GLU A 12 2.13 -6.88 4.52
N LEU A 13 1.46 -5.95 3.81
CA LEU A 13 0.37 -5.15 4.36
C LEU A 13 -0.96 -5.92 4.40
N LEU A 14 -1.22 -6.75 3.38
CA LEU A 14 -2.43 -7.58 3.27
C LEU A 14 -2.56 -8.61 4.41
N ALA A 15 -1.47 -8.96 5.07
CA ALA A 15 -1.47 -9.89 6.20
C ALA A 15 -2.17 -9.32 7.45
N ASP A 16 -2.37 -8.01 7.54
CA ASP A 16 -2.98 -7.35 8.69
C ASP A 16 -4.10 -6.38 8.28
N LYS A 17 -5.33 -6.67 8.74
CA LYS A 17 -6.50 -5.83 8.48
C LYS A 17 -6.34 -4.39 8.98
N ARG A 18 -5.47 -4.14 9.97
CA ARG A 18 -5.18 -2.80 10.48
C ARG A 18 -4.41 -1.97 9.45
N TYR A 19 -3.44 -2.56 8.76
CA TYR A 19 -2.67 -1.89 7.70
C TYR A 19 -3.57 -1.59 6.50
N MET A 20 -4.44 -2.55 6.14
CA MET A 20 -5.36 -2.37 5.02
C MET A 20 -6.32 -1.20 5.18
N LYS A 21 -6.71 -0.84 6.41
CA LYS A 21 -7.51 0.38 6.66
C LYS A 21 -6.79 1.68 6.27
N VAL A 22 -5.46 1.70 6.38
CA VAL A 22 -4.64 2.83 5.93
C VAL A 22 -4.43 2.72 4.42
N VAL A 23 -4.11 1.54 3.91
CA VAL A 23 -3.92 1.28 2.46
C VAL A 23 -5.12 1.70 1.63
N ASP A 24 -6.35 1.33 2.03
CA ASP A 24 -7.57 1.67 1.29
C ASP A 24 -7.85 3.17 1.16
N LYS A 25 -7.22 4.02 2.00
CA LYS A 25 -7.34 5.48 1.88
C LYS A 25 -6.57 6.04 0.68
N TYR A 26 -5.49 5.35 0.28
CA TYR A 26 -4.54 5.81 -0.73
C TYR A 26 -4.51 4.93 -1.98
N VAL A 27 -4.87 3.65 -1.85
CA VAL A 27 -4.97 2.69 -2.96
C VAL A 27 -6.41 2.24 -3.09
N ALA A 28 -7.09 2.74 -4.12
CA ALA A 28 -8.48 2.42 -4.36
C ALA A 28 -8.68 0.91 -4.60
N GLY A 29 -9.52 0.29 -3.79
CA GLY A 29 -9.88 -1.13 -3.95
C GLY A 29 -8.82 -2.12 -3.48
N ALA A 30 -7.83 -1.72 -2.66
CA ALA A 30 -6.82 -2.65 -2.16
C ALA A 30 -7.41 -3.83 -1.35
N SER A 31 -8.48 -3.59 -0.57
CA SER A 31 -9.16 -4.65 0.19
C SER A 31 -10.36 -5.29 -0.51
N THR A 32 -10.91 -4.64 -1.55
CA THR A 32 -12.17 -5.05 -2.19
C THR A 32 -12.01 -5.56 -3.61
N ASN A 33 -10.92 -5.23 -4.29
CA ASN A 33 -10.66 -5.65 -5.67
C ASN A 33 -10.03 -7.05 -5.69
N PRO A 34 -10.70 -8.08 -6.25
CA PRO A 34 -10.13 -9.42 -6.37
C PRO A 34 -8.81 -9.45 -7.16
N GLY A 35 -8.61 -8.48 -8.05
CA GLY A 35 -7.37 -8.28 -8.82
C GLY A 35 -6.16 -7.89 -7.98
N VAL A 36 -6.32 -7.53 -6.69
CA VAL A 36 -5.20 -7.21 -5.79
C VAL A 36 -4.19 -8.37 -5.69
N VAL A 37 -4.65 -9.60 -5.88
CA VAL A 37 -3.81 -10.81 -5.87
C VAL A 37 -2.74 -10.76 -6.97
N MET A 38 -2.99 -10.08 -8.08
CA MET A 38 -2.03 -9.94 -9.19
C MET A 38 -0.90 -8.97 -8.86
N VAL A 39 -1.15 -8.00 -7.97
CA VAL A 39 -0.20 -6.93 -7.64
C VAL A 39 0.38 -7.05 -6.23
N LYS A 40 -0.05 -8.02 -5.42
CA LYS A 40 0.40 -8.20 -4.03
C LYS A 40 1.91 -8.40 -3.85
N ASN A 41 2.61 -8.84 -4.88
CA ASN A 41 4.06 -9.06 -4.83
C ASN A 41 4.88 -7.83 -5.24
N LEU A 42 4.20 -6.77 -5.71
CA LEU A 42 4.82 -5.50 -6.04
C LEU A 42 5.06 -4.66 -4.78
N SER A 43 6.09 -3.83 -4.84
CA SER A 43 6.34 -2.80 -3.83
C SER A 43 5.34 -1.65 -3.95
N LEU A 44 5.19 -0.85 -2.88
CA LEU A 44 4.32 0.33 -2.90
C LEU A 44 4.68 1.33 -4.01
N GLU A 45 5.97 1.50 -4.30
CA GLU A 45 6.41 2.34 -5.43
C GLU A 45 5.99 1.76 -6.79
N GLN A 46 6.12 0.44 -6.96
CA GLN A 46 5.73 -0.22 -8.21
C GLN A 46 4.21 -0.18 -8.45
N LEU A 47 3.39 -0.07 -7.40
CA LEU A 47 1.93 0.04 -7.53
C LEU A 47 1.51 1.32 -8.27
N ILE A 48 2.30 2.40 -8.22
CA ILE A 48 2.01 3.66 -8.93
C ILE A 48 1.96 3.44 -10.44
N ALA A 49 2.77 2.50 -10.97
CA ALA A 49 2.80 2.17 -12.38
C ALA A 49 1.55 1.38 -12.84
N ILE A 50 0.67 1.00 -11.92
CA ILE A 50 -0.53 0.23 -12.20
C ILE A 50 -1.73 1.19 -12.36
N PRO A 51 -2.29 1.37 -13.55
CA PRO A 51 -3.35 2.36 -13.78
C PRO A 51 -4.57 2.20 -12.87
N GLN A 52 -4.93 0.95 -12.53
CA GLN A 52 -6.09 0.68 -11.68
C GLN A 52 -5.90 1.01 -10.19
N VAL A 53 -4.66 1.26 -9.73
CA VAL A 53 -4.36 1.60 -8.34
C VAL A 53 -4.83 3.03 -8.02
N HIS A 54 -4.94 3.89 -9.05
CA HIS A 54 -5.38 5.28 -8.94
C HIS A 54 -4.62 6.07 -7.86
N SER A 55 -3.31 5.87 -7.75
CA SER A 55 -2.44 6.58 -6.81
C SER A 55 -1.22 7.19 -7.51
N ASP A 56 -0.67 8.23 -6.92
CA ASP A 56 0.59 8.87 -7.32
C ASP A 56 1.68 8.70 -6.24
N GLU A 57 2.88 9.21 -6.53
CA GLU A 57 4.01 9.14 -5.60
C GLU A 57 3.75 9.90 -4.30
N ALA A 58 3.09 11.05 -4.35
CA ALA A 58 2.80 11.84 -3.16
C ALA A 58 1.86 11.09 -2.20
N SER A 59 0.86 10.39 -2.73
CA SER A 59 -0.08 9.58 -1.98
C SER A 59 0.60 8.33 -1.41
N MET A 60 1.52 7.70 -2.15
CA MET A 60 2.31 6.58 -1.62
C MET A 60 3.28 6.99 -0.51
N ASN A 61 3.90 8.16 -0.60
CA ASN A 61 4.73 8.67 0.49
C ASN A 61 3.87 8.92 1.75
N LYS A 62 2.70 9.56 1.60
CA LYS A 62 1.77 9.75 2.73
C LYS A 62 1.29 8.45 3.35
N LEU A 63 1.01 7.44 2.53
CA LEU A 63 0.68 6.09 3.00
C LEU A 63 1.81 5.54 3.88
N ILE A 64 3.07 5.61 3.40
CA ILE A 64 4.24 5.10 4.13
C ILE A 64 4.43 5.87 5.44
N ASP A 65 4.26 7.19 5.41
CA ASP A 65 4.36 8.03 6.59
C ASP A 65 3.27 7.66 7.61
N GLU A 66 2.00 7.57 7.20
CA GLU A 66 0.90 7.20 8.11
C GLU A 66 1.07 5.78 8.68
N LEU A 67 1.55 4.82 7.88
CA LEU A 67 1.84 3.46 8.36
C LEU A 67 2.94 3.45 9.41
N ASN A 68 4.01 4.24 9.23
CA ASN A 68 5.09 4.36 10.20
C ASN A 68 4.67 5.14 11.45
N GLU A 69 3.89 6.21 11.32
CA GLU A 69 3.37 6.96 12.47
C GLU A 69 2.39 6.14 13.31
N THR A 70 1.59 5.28 12.67
CA THR A 70 0.55 4.50 13.36
C THR A 70 1.07 3.16 13.88
N PHE A 71 2.03 2.52 13.21
CA PHE A 71 2.44 1.13 13.47
C PHE A 71 3.95 0.85 13.44
N GLY A 72 4.77 1.87 13.20
CA GLY A 72 6.24 1.83 13.27
C GLY A 72 6.74 1.88 14.71
#